data_AF-A0A8D0GCF4-F1
#
_entry.id   AF-A0A8D0GCF4-F1
#
_cell.length_a   1.000
_cell.length_b   1.000
_cell.length_c   1.000
_cell.angle_alpha   90.00
_cell.angle_beta   90.00
_cell.angle_gamma   90.00
#
_symmetry.space_group_name_H-M   'P 1'
#
loop_
_entity.id
_entity.type
_entity.pdbx_description
1 polymer ?
#
loop_
_entity_poly.entity_id
_entity_poly.type
_entity_poly.pdbx_seq_one_letter_code
_entity_poly.pdbx_strand_id
1 'polypeptide(L)'
;MIITQFKMEHIVYCQDSIYSGDLKEIRKNPGVFLPLGVAVTHVNNVASQKQLSVDEMAYHLNAYFKTAGNRLATQVPLIIQSYVLQDYAEKLQNAMMLLLQDREGFRFFLGERKDTANIRNSLKNRIQRLTQARQRLAKFPV
;
A
#
# COMPACT_ATOMS: atom_id res chain seq x y z
N MET A 1 6.82 11.86 -2.75
CA MET A 1 6.17 11.39 -1.52
C MET A 1 7.13 10.59 -0.65
N ILE A 2 7.56 9.39 -1.05
CA ILE A 2 8.55 8.60 -0.28
C ILE A 2 9.91 9.32 -0.15
N ILE A 3 10.43 9.90 -1.24
CA ILE A 3 11.67 10.69 -1.21
C ILE A 3 11.56 11.86 -0.22
N THR A 4 10.39 12.50 -0.14
CA THR A 4 10.12 13.58 0.80
C THR A 4 10.12 13.07 2.24
N GLN A 5 9.57 11.88 2.51
CA GLN A 5 9.66 11.23 3.81
C GLN A 5 11.13 11.07 4.23
N PHE A 6 11.97 10.48 3.36
CA PHE A 6 13.40 10.32 3.66
C PHE A 6 14.13 11.66 3.83
N LYS A 7 13.77 12.70 3.07
CA LYS A 7 14.29 14.06 3.30
C LYS A 7 13.99 14.58 4.71
N MET A 8 12.79 14.29 5.25
CA MET A 8 12.43 14.67 6.62
C MET A 8 13.15 13.82 7.67
N GLU A 9 13.45 12.55 7.39
CA GLU A 9 14.22 11.67 8.30
C GLU A 9 15.66 12.15 8.54
N HIS A 10 16.20 13.03 7.69
CA HIS A 10 17.50 13.67 7.94
C HIS A 10 17.47 14.69 9.09
N ILE A 11 16.29 15.12 9.53
CA ILE A 11 16.12 16.00 10.68
C ILE A 11 15.93 15.12 11.92
N VAL A 12 16.89 15.18 12.86
CA VAL A 12 16.81 14.41 14.10
C VAL A 12 15.75 15.03 15.01
N TYR A 13 14.58 14.39 15.08
CA TYR A 13 13.48 14.82 15.94
C TYR A 13 12.69 13.63 16.49
N CYS A 14 12.35 13.68 17.77
CA CYS A 14 11.47 12.72 18.42
C CYS A 14 10.67 13.42 19.52
N GLN A 15 9.43 12.98 19.74
CA GLN A 15 8.61 13.50 20.85
C GLN A 15 9.11 12.92 22.19
N ASP A 16 9.24 13.78 23.19
CA ASP A 16 9.80 13.43 24.51
C ASP A 16 9.13 12.22 25.18
N SER A 17 7.81 12.10 25.06
CA SER A 17 7.06 10.97 25.65
C SER A 17 7.44 9.63 25.03
N ILE A 18 7.61 9.58 23.71
CA ILE A 18 7.98 8.38 22.97
C ILE A 18 9.45 8.07 23.22
N TYR A 19 10.31 9.08 23.07
CA TYR A 19 11.75 8.97 23.28
C TYR A 19 12.11 8.47 24.69
N SER A 20 11.50 9.07 25.72
CA SER A 20 11.77 8.67 27.11
C SER A 20 11.28 7.26 27.42
N GLY A 21 10.23 6.80 26.75
CA GLY A 21 9.76 5.40 26.81
C GLY A 21 10.77 4.43 26.20
N ASP A 22 11.18 4.70 24.95
CA ASP A 22 12.13 3.86 24.21
C ASP A 22 13.50 3.81 24.90
N LEU A 23 13.99 4.95 25.42
CA LEU A 23 15.26 5.01 26.15
C LEU A 23 15.22 4.17 27.43
N LYS A 24 14.12 4.21 28.19
CA LYS A 24 13.94 3.38 29.39
C LYS A 24 13.91 1.89 29.05
N GLU A 25 13.29 1.53 27.93
CA GLU A 25 13.20 0.14 27.49
C GLU A 25 14.57 -0.41 27.07
N ILE A 26 15.33 0.36 26.29
CA ILE A 26 16.66 -0.04 25.81
C ILE A 26 17.65 -0.17 26.97
N ARG A 27 17.59 0.73 27.96
CA ARG A 27 18.43 0.62 29.17
C ARG A 27 18.09 -0.60 30.02
N LYS A 28 16.83 -1.05 30.04
CA LYS A 28 16.43 -2.27 30.76
C LYS A 28 16.88 -3.53 30.03
N ASN A 29 16.84 -3.52 28.70
CA ASN A 29 17.14 -4.67 27.85
C ASN A 29 18.19 -4.32 26.78
N PRO A 30 19.46 -4.10 27.17
CA PRO A 30 20.51 -3.62 26.26
C PRO A 30 20.87 -4.58 25.11
N GLY A 31 20.40 -5.83 25.14
CA GLY A 31 20.71 -6.86 24.15
C GLY A 31 19.67 -7.10 23.05
N VAL A 32 18.47 -6.48 23.09
CA VAL A 32 17.34 -6.88 22.24
C VAL A 32 17.15 -6.01 20.99
N PHE A 33 17.66 -4.77 21.00
CA PHE A 33 17.28 -3.75 20.00
C PHE A 33 18.47 -3.22 19.19
N LEU A 34 19.27 -4.12 18.60
CA LEU A 34 20.42 -3.75 17.76
C LEU A 34 20.23 -4.24 16.33
N PRO A 35 19.83 -3.37 15.38
CA PRO A 35 19.91 -3.67 13.95
C PRO A 35 21.37 -3.76 13.47
N LEU A 36 22.33 -3.33 14.30
CA LEU A 36 23.72 -3.09 13.91
C LEU A 36 24.75 -4.05 14.53
N GLY A 37 24.33 -5.14 15.20
CA GLY A 37 25.26 -6.18 15.67
C GLY A 37 26.33 -5.76 16.70
N VAL A 38 26.37 -4.49 17.10
CA VAL A 38 27.27 -4.01 18.17
C VAL A 38 26.57 -4.25 19.50
N ALA A 39 26.73 -5.46 20.03
CA ALA A 39 26.39 -5.72 21.41
C ALA A 39 27.21 -4.76 22.29
N VAL A 40 26.54 -3.78 22.91
CA VAL A 40 27.13 -3.01 24.01
C VAL A 40 27.23 -3.98 25.18
N THR A 41 28.27 -4.79 25.19
CA THR A 41 28.62 -5.62 26.33
C THR A 41 29.08 -4.66 27.41
N HIS A 42 28.33 -4.61 28.51
CA HIS A 42 28.71 -3.86 29.69
C HIS A 42 30.06 -4.43 30.18
N VAL A 43 31.17 -3.78 29.79
CA VAL A 43 32.49 -4.23 30.19
C VAL A 43 32.65 -3.82 31.64
N ASN A 44 32.48 -4.76 32.57
CA ASN A 44 32.62 -4.54 34.02
C ASN A 44 34.07 -4.27 34.47
N ASN A 45 34.94 -3.77 33.58
CA ASN A 45 36.28 -3.31 33.92
C ASN A 45 36.28 -1.79 33.86
N VAL A 46 36.81 -1.16 34.92
CA VAL A 46 37.05 0.28 35.13
C VAL A 46 37.07 1.05 33.81
N ALA A 47 35.89 1.43 33.35
CA ALA A 47 35.74 2.07 32.06
C ALA A 47 36.23 3.51 32.20
N SER A 48 37.10 3.96 31.29
CA SER A 48 37.46 5.36 31.24
C SER A 48 36.18 6.20 31.07
N GLN A 49 36.09 7.40 31.66
CA GLN A 49 34.93 8.31 31.47
C GLN A 49 34.53 8.46 29.99
N LYS A 50 35.50 8.34 29.08
CA LYS A 50 35.28 8.35 27.64
C LYS A 50 34.45 7.16 27.12
N GLN A 51 34.60 5.96 27.69
CA GLN A 51 33.84 4.77 27.30
C GLN A 51 32.38 4.85 27.77
N LEU A 52 32.15 5.30 29.01
CA LEU A 52 30.80 5.55 29.54
C LEU A 52 30.03 6.58 28.69
N SER A 53 30.71 7.62 28.20
CA SER A 53 30.09 8.62 27.32
C SER A 53 29.73 8.07 25.92
N VAL A 54 30.47 7.08 25.42
CA VAL A 54 30.19 6.44 24.13
C VAL A 54 29.00 5.49 24.25
N ASP A 55 28.94 4.73 25.34
CA ASP A 55 27.82 3.81 25.62
C ASP A 55 26.51 4.59 25.82
N GLU A 56 26.55 5.74 26.50
CA GLU A 56 25.37 6.60 26.67
C GLU A 56 24.86 7.15 25.33
N MET A 57 25.78 7.56 24.44
CA MET A 57 25.41 8.01 23.10
C MET A 57 24.81 6.88 22.26
N ALA A 58 25.31 5.64 22.41
CA ALA A 58 24.75 4.48 21.75
C ALA A 58 23.32 4.19 22.20
N TYR A 59 22.99 4.34 23.48
CA TYR A 59 21.61 4.20 23.98
C TYR A 59 20.67 5.23 23.36
N HIS A 60 21.09 6.49 23.26
CA HIS A 60 20.29 7.55 22.64
C HIS A 60 20.08 7.31 21.14
N LEU A 61 21.11 6.87 20.42
CA LEU A 61 21.00 6.51 19.00
C LEU A 61 20.06 5.33 18.79
N ASN A 62 20.17 4.28 19.60
CA ASN A 62 19.28 3.11 19.50
C ASN A 62 17.82 3.49 19.77
N ALA A 63 17.57 4.37 20.76
CA ALA A 63 16.23 4.87 21.03
C ALA A 63 15.66 5.62 19.82
N TYR A 64 16.48 6.49 19.19
CA TYR A 64 16.07 7.19 17.99
C TYR A 64 15.80 6.25 16.80
N PHE A 65 16.68 5.28 16.55
CA PHE A 65 16.52 4.32 15.46
C PHE A 65 15.27 3.46 15.63
N LYS A 66 14.94 3.06 16.87
CA LYS A 66 13.69 2.36 17.16
C LYS A 66 12.47 3.17 16.74
N THR A 67 12.38 4.41 17.20
CA THR A 67 11.24 5.27 16.85
C THR A 67 11.19 5.56 15.36
N ALA A 68 12.33 5.85 14.73
CA ALA A 68 12.42 6.11 13.28
C ALA A 68 12.01 4.89 12.45
N GLY A 69 12.44 3.70 12.86
CA GLY A 69 12.05 2.43 12.23
C GLY A 69 10.54 2.21 12.30
N ASN A 70 9.92 2.39 13.46
CA ASN A 70 8.47 2.25 13.63
C ASN A 70 7.68 3.27 12.79
N ARG A 71 8.15 4.52 12.75
CA ARG A 71 7.56 5.59 11.93
C ARG A 71 7.63 5.24 10.44
N LEU A 72 8.78 4.82 9.94
CA LEU A 72 8.95 4.44 8.53
C LEU A 72 8.14 3.19 8.16
N ALA A 73 8.09 2.19 9.05
CA ALA A 73 7.30 0.98 8.85
C ALA A 73 5.80 1.25 8.72
N THR A 74 5.31 2.34 9.33
CA THR A 74 3.91 2.77 9.22
C THR A 74 3.71 3.73 8.05
N GLN A 75 4.56 4.75 7.94
CA GLN A 75 4.36 5.87 7.02
C GLN A 75 4.62 5.49 5.56
N VAL A 76 5.61 4.63 5.26
CA VAL A 76 5.91 4.24 3.87
C VAL A 76 4.77 3.43 3.25
N PRO A 77 4.24 2.37 3.88
CA PRO A 77 3.07 1.66 3.35
C PRO A 77 1.84 2.57 3.21
N LEU A 78 1.61 3.47 4.16
CA LEU A 78 0.48 4.40 4.11
C LEU A 78 0.59 5.36 2.91
N ILE A 79 1.78 5.88 2.65
CA ILE A 79 2.06 6.71 1.45
C ILE A 79 1.76 5.89 0.18
N ILE A 80 2.22 4.65 0.10
CA ILE A 80 2.00 3.80 -1.08
C ILE A 80 0.49 3.55 -1.27
N GLN A 81 -0.22 3.18 -0.22
CA GLN A 81 -1.65 2.89 -0.28
C GLN A 81 -2.46 4.12 -0.70
N SER A 82 -2.21 5.28 -0.10
CA SER A 82 -2.91 6.52 -0.47
C SER A 82 -2.65 6.89 -1.92
N TYR A 83 -1.39 6.95 -2.36
CA TYR A 83 -1.07 7.42 -3.71
C TYR A 83 -1.39 6.42 -4.82
N VAL A 84 -1.01 5.16 -4.63
CA VAL A 84 -1.10 4.14 -5.69
C VAL A 84 -2.51 3.56 -5.78
N LEU A 85 -3.24 3.47 -4.67
CA LEU A 85 -4.59 2.92 -4.70
C LEU A 85 -5.65 4.01 -4.71
N GLN A 86 -5.65 4.95 -3.77
CA GLN A 86 -6.74 5.92 -3.66
C GLN A 86 -6.66 6.98 -4.75
N ASP A 87 -5.57 7.76 -4.77
CA ASP A 87 -5.41 8.88 -5.72
C ASP A 87 -5.38 8.39 -7.16
N TYR A 88 -4.73 7.26 -7.42
CA TYR A 88 -4.66 6.70 -8.77
C TYR A 88 -6.01 6.15 -9.22
N ALA A 89 -6.77 5.48 -8.34
CA ALA A 89 -8.11 5.00 -8.69
C ALA A 89 -9.04 6.16 -9.03
N GLU A 90 -9.02 7.25 -8.25
CA GLU A 90 -9.83 8.43 -8.55
C GLU A 90 -9.44 9.05 -9.90
N LYS A 91 -8.14 9.22 -10.17
CA LYS A 91 -7.65 9.70 -11.46
C LYS A 91 -8.06 8.80 -12.61
N LEU A 92 -8.00 7.48 -12.41
CA LEU A 92 -8.42 6.49 -13.41
C LEU A 92 -9.92 6.60 -13.69
N GLN A 93 -10.75 6.68 -12.65
CA GLN A 93 -12.20 6.84 -12.79
C GLN A 93 -12.54 8.13 -13.55
N ASN A 94 -11.90 9.24 -13.21
CA ASN A 94 -12.06 10.50 -13.92
C ASN A 94 -11.62 10.39 -15.39
N ALA A 95 -10.49 9.74 -15.66
CA ALA A 95 -10.02 9.50 -17.03
C ALA A 95 -11.00 8.62 -17.83
N MET A 96 -11.56 7.58 -17.20
CA MET A 96 -12.60 6.75 -17.83
C MET A 96 -13.84 7.56 -18.19
N MET A 97 -14.28 8.47 -17.31
CA MET A 97 -15.41 9.36 -17.59
C MET A 97 -15.12 10.32 -18.74
N LEU A 98 -13.88 10.82 -18.84
CA LEU A 98 -13.45 11.67 -19.96
C LEU A 98 -13.51 10.94 -21.31
N LEU A 99 -13.18 9.64 -21.36
CA LEU A 99 -13.30 8.84 -22.58
C LEU A 99 -14.74 8.75 -23.11
N LEU A 100 -15.74 8.84 -22.22
CA LEU A 100 -17.15 8.83 -22.61
C LEU A 100 -17.62 10.17 -23.20
N GLN A 101 -16.89 11.25 -22.94
CA GLN A 101 -17.22 12.59 -23.47
C GLN A 101 -16.80 12.76 -24.93
N ASP A 102 -15.79 12.02 -25.39
CA ASP A 102 -15.34 12.05 -26.78
C ASP A 102 -16.38 11.42 -27.72
N ARG A 103 -17.21 12.26 -28.34
CA ARG A 103 -18.30 11.86 -29.24
C ARG A 103 -17.82 11.10 -30.48
N GLU A 104 -16.59 11.34 -30.94
CA GLU A 104 -16.08 10.79 -32.20
C GLU A 104 -15.47 9.39 -31.98
N GLY A 105 -14.64 9.22 -30.95
CA GLY A 105 -14.03 7.95 -30.60
C GLY A 105 -14.98 6.96 -29.91
N PHE A 106 -16.07 7.43 -29.28
CA PHE A 106 -16.94 6.59 -28.46
C PHE A 106 -17.56 5.40 -29.21
N ARG A 107 -17.98 5.59 -30.47
CA ARG A 107 -18.53 4.49 -31.30
C ARG A 107 -17.50 3.43 -31.62
N PHE A 108 -16.24 3.82 -31.76
CA PHE A 108 -15.14 2.89 -31.99
C PHE A 108 -14.85 2.06 -30.73
N PHE A 109 -14.76 2.71 -29.56
CA PHE A 109 -14.50 2.01 -28.29
C PHE A 109 -15.61 1.03 -27.88
N LEU A 110 -16.87 1.35 -28.17
CA LEU A 110 -18.01 0.45 -27.89
C LEU A 110 -18.28 -0.58 -29.00
N GLY A 111 -17.48 -0.58 -30.07
CA GLY A 111 -17.62 -1.55 -31.15
C GLY A 111 -17.38 -2.98 -30.67
N GLU A 112 -18.43 -3.81 -30.70
CA GLU A 112 -18.31 -5.24 -30.43
C GLU A 112 -17.43 -5.91 -31.50
N ARG A 113 -16.61 -6.90 -31.10
CA ARG A 113 -15.85 -7.71 -32.06
C ARG A 113 -16.81 -8.48 -32.97
N LYS A 114 -16.48 -8.57 -34.26
CA LYS A 114 -17.34 -9.19 -35.28
C LYS A 114 -17.75 -10.63 -34.92
N ASP A 115 -16.83 -11.43 -34.40
CA ASP A 115 -17.10 -12.83 -34.04
C ASP A 115 -18.12 -12.94 -32.90
N THR A 116 -17.98 -12.08 -31.88
CA THR A 116 -18.93 -12.02 -30.76
C THR A 116 -20.31 -11.57 -31.23
N ALA A 117 -20.37 -10.58 -32.13
CA ALA A 117 -21.62 -10.12 -32.73
C ALA A 117 -22.32 -11.24 -33.54
N ASN A 118 -21.56 -12.04 -34.28
CA ASN A 118 -22.09 -13.20 -35.03
C ASN A 118 -22.67 -14.27 -34.09
N ILE A 119 -21.96 -14.60 -33.02
CA ILE A 119 -22.43 -15.55 -32.01
C ILE A 119 -23.72 -15.03 -31.35
N ARG A 120 -23.73 -13.75 -30.94
CA ARG A 120 -24.91 -13.10 -30.35
C ARG A 120 -26.12 -13.16 -31.28
N ASN A 121 -25.93 -12.88 -32.57
CA ASN A 121 -27.01 -12.95 -33.56
C ASN A 121 -27.52 -14.38 -33.76
N SER A 122 -26.63 -15.37 -33.82
CA SER A 122 -27.01 -16.79 -33.92
C SER A 122 -27.83 -17.27 -32.71
N LEU A 123 -27.38 -16.93 -31.50
CA LEU A 123 -28.09 -17.25 -30.25
C LEU A 123 -29.46 -16.56 -30.20
N LYS A 124 -29.53 -15.28 -30.56
CA LYS A 124 -30.79 -14.53 -30.63
C LYS A 124 -31.80 -15.19 -31.58
N ASN A 125 -31.34 -15.60 -32.76
CA ASN A 125 -32.18 -16.32 -33.73
C ASN A 125 -32.63 -17.69 -33.22
N ARG A 126 -31.76 -18.41 -32.50
CA ARG A 126 -32.11 -19.70 -31.89
C ARG A 126 -33.17 -19.53 -30.80
N ILE A 127 -33.01 -18.55 -29.92
CA ILE A 127 -34.01 -18.22 -28.89
C ILE A 127 -35.35 -17.91 -29.56
N GLN A 128 -35.38 -17.05 -30.59
CA GLN A 128 -36.61 -16.71 -31.29
C GLN A 128 -37.32 -17.95 -31.86
N ARG A 129 -36.57 -18.88 -32.48
CA ARG A 129 -37.13 -20.15 -32.99
C ARG A 129 -37.69 -21.04 -31.87
N LEU A 130 -36.98 -21.15 -30.75
CA LEU A 130 -37.43 -21.93 -29.60
C LEU A 130 -38.67 -21.32 -28.95
N THR A 131 -38.75 -19.99 -28.85
CA THR A 131 -39.94 -19.29 -28.35
C THR A 131 -41.15 -19.55 -29.23
N GLN A 132 -41.00 -19.52 -30.57
CA GLN A 132 -42.08 -19.86 -31.50
C GLN A 132 -42.51 -21.32 -31.35
N ALA A 133 -41.56 -22.25 -31.21
CA ALA A 133 -41.88 -23.67 -30.99
C ALA A 133 -42.68 -23.85 -29.70
N ARG A 134 -42.25 -23.22 -28.60
CA ARG A 134 -42.98 -23.22 -27.33
C ARG A 134 -44.39 -22.66 -27.46
N GLN A 135 -44.56 -21.53 -28.16
CA GLN A 135 -45.88 -20.94 -28.40
C GLN A 135 -46.80 -21.87 -29.20
N ARG A 136 -46.27 -22.60 -30.18
CA ARG A 136 -47.05 -23.59 -30.94
C ARG A 136 -47.45 -24.79 -30.09
N LEU A 137 -46.52 -25.31 -29.27
CA LEU A 137 -46.83 -26.39 -28.32
C LEU A 137 -47.89 -25.96 -27.30
N ALA A 138 -47.84 -24.73 -26.81
CA ALA A 138 -48.84 -24.21 -25.88
C ALA A 138 -50.26 -24.09 -26.48
N LYS A 139 -50.40 -24.06 -27.82
CA LYS A 139 -51.73 -24.06 -28.49
C LYS A 139 -52.37 -25.45 -28.55
N PHE A 140 -51.58 -26.51 -28.35
CA PHE A 140 -52.05 -27.88 -28.28
C PHE A 140 -51.55 -28.51 -26.98
N PRO A 141 -52.08 -28.07 -25.83
CA PRO A 141 -51.76 -28.70 -24.56
C PRO A 141 -52.23 -30.16 -24.60
N VAL A 142 -51.36 -31.06 -24.15
CA VAL A 142 -51.67 -32.48 -23.90
C VAL A 142 -52.66 -32.59 -22.74
#